data_AF-A0A1S6IST1-F1
#
_entry.id   AF-A0A1S6IST1-F1
#
_cell.length_a   1.000
_cell.length_b   1.000
_cell.length_c   1.000
_cell.angle_alpha   90.00
_cell.angle_beta   90.00
_cell.angle_gamma   90.00
#
_symmetry.space_group_name_H-M   'P 1'
#
loop_
_entity.id
_entity.type
_entity.pdbx_description
1 polymer ?
#
loop_
_entity_poly.entity_id
_entity_poly.type
_entity_poly.pdbx_seq_one_letter_code
_entity_poly.pdbx_strand_id
1 'polypeptide(L)'
;MPNGTVCTLVKLPVVVGEQVVNIDVDNVTCLEEQAKRVDHIDVSVRDLEAEPVYTHPTSKHGKGCFSPKATVHFGDPKCDERQIKTIEVSGTIHKQIYYVDRNDNVLHMGEDIDFVESVDLDHPVIVRNKDNVEIDFRNVDIDVSFNLRRPTRIHQVANVSFTLKIIEQMQLYVNIFPDGCEPTATLGIEDVTFEDWTGNLPTGWEGTNVAPYPDGRTGMAAMLGACPTLGADLFRRVEPVVAGATHSLSFWARSLQKGHNPCDYTLTAQIQYLDEMGNTLGTAQQVFTSQQINLNGFQQFTVSGPSPEGTVAANIAFIFAPQSWNTCAVLIDDVSFGQV
;
A
#
# COMPACT_ATOMS: atom_id res chain seq x y z
N MET A 1 0.84 8.20 25.66
CA MET A 1 1.69 7.61 24.61
C MET A 1 2.41 6.45 25.26
N PRO A 2 1.97 5.20 25.05
CA PRO A 2 2.59 4.07 25.72
C PRO A 2 3.87 3.64 24.97
N ASN A 3 4.92 3.38 25.76
CA ASN A 3 5.96 2.37 25.51
C ASN A 3 6.77 2.39 24.21
N GLY A 4 7.84 3.21 24.16
CA GLY A 4 9.09 2.87 23.46
C GLY A 4 9.08 2.83 21.92
N THR A 5 7.90 2.84 21.28
CA THR A 5 7.77 2.98 19.82
C THR A 5 7.75 4.45 19.46
N VAL A 6 8.62 4.87 18.54
CA VAL A 6 8.60 6.23 17.99
C VAL A 6 7.82 6.19 16.68
N CYS A 7 6.65 6.83 16.64
CA CYS A 7 5.96 7.09 15.38
C CYS A 7 6.85 7.97 14.50
N THR A 8 7.37 7.40 13.44
CA THR A 8 8.25 8.10 12.50
C THR A 8 7.54 8.24 11.17
N LEU A 9 7.54 9.45 10.63
CA LEU A 9 7.06 9.73 9.29
C LEU A 9 8.14 9.32 8.29
N VAL A 10 7.88 8.27 7.51
CA VAL A 10 8.80 7.82 6.46
C VAL A 10 8.28 8.22 5.09
N LYS A 11 9.21 8.60 4.21
CA LYS A 11 8.95 8.85 2.79
C LYS A 11 9.33 7.60 2.01
N LEU A 12 8.39 7.02 1.29
CA LEU A 12 8.61 5.87 0.42
C LEU A 12 8.34 6.25 -1.04
N PRO A 13 9.31 6.03 -1.95
CA PRO A 13 9.06 6.12 -3.39
C PRO A 13 8.30 4.87 -3.84
N VAL A 14 7.08 5.05 -4.33
CA VAL A 14 6.26 3.95 -4.87
C VAL A 14 6.23 4.06 -6.38
N VAL A 15 6.66 3.01 -7.09
CA VAL A 15 6.54 2.95 -8.55
C VAL A 15 5.08 2.71 -8.90
N VAL A 16 4.47 3.67 -9.59
CA VAL A 16 3.05 3.66 -9.98
C VAL A 16 2.85 3.34 -11.46
N GLY A 17 3.90 3.40 -12.28
CA GLY A 17 3.88 3.00 -13.68
C GLY A 17 5.28 2.76 -14.22
N GLU A 18 5.38 1.90 -15.24
CA GLU A 18 6.63 1.56 -15.91
C GLU A 18 6.34 1.23 -17.39
N GLN A 19 7.13 1.78 -18.30
CA GLN A 19 6.97 1.55 -19.74
C GLN A 19 8.30 1.70 -20.50
N VAL A 20 8.52 0.83 -21.48
CA VAL A 20 9.64 0.96 -22.42
C VAL A 20 9.22 1.83 -23.59
N VAL A 21 10.05 2.81 -23.93
CA VAL A 21 9.77 3.83 -24.93
C VAL A 21 10.89 3.87 -25.96
N ASN A 22 10.51 4.06 -27.22
CA ASN A 22 11.44 4.29 -28.32
C ASN A 22 11.00 5.57 -29.05
N ILE A 23 11.94 6.48 -29.29
CA ILE A 23 11.73 7.76 -29.98
C ILE A 23 12.67 7.80 -31.19
N ASP A 24 12.10 8.00 -32.38
CA ASP A 24 12.87 8.17 -33.61
C ASP A 24 13.02 9.67 -33.94
N VAL A 25 14.26 10.14 -34.00
CA VAL A 25 14.61 11.52 -34.36
C VAL A 25 15.28 11.52 -35.75
N ASP A 26 14.55 11.97 -36.76
CA ASP A 26 15.08 12.16 -38.12
C ASP A 26 15.81 13.50 -38.23
N ASN A 27 17.05 13.47 -38.73
CA ASN A 27 17.83 14.67 -38.99
C ASN A 27 18.60 14.60 -40.31
N VAL A 28 18.70 15.76 -40.98
CA VAL A 28 19.51 15.92 -42.18
C VAL A 28 20.63 16.93 -41.91
N THR A 29 21.85 16.42 -41.84
CA THR A 29 23.05 17.24 -41.62
C THR A 29 23.75 17.57 -42.93
N CYS A 30 24.15 18.83 -43.08
CA CYS A 30 25.02 19.27 -44.16
C CYS A 30 26.46 19.37 -43.65
N LEU A 31 27.39 18.69 -44.33
CA LEU A 31 28.81 18.78 -44.02
C LEU A 31 29.40 20.08 -44.60
N GLU A 32 30.36 20.67 -43.90
CA GLU A 32 31.08 21.86 -44.33
C GLU A 32 31.89 21.61 -45.62
N GLU A 33 32.36 20.38 -45.79
CA GLU A 33 33.14 19.93 -46.95
C GLU A 33 32.55 18.67 -47.60
N GLN A 34 33.03 18.35 -48.79
CA GLN A 34 32.59 17.15 -49.50
C GLN A 34 33.28 15.91 -48.91
N ALA A 35 32.49 15.04 -48.28
CA ALA A 35 32.91 13.73 -47.83
C ALA A 35 32.91 12.69 -48.96
N LYS A 36 33.95 11.87 -48.96
CA LYS A 36 34.06 10.63 -49.71
C LYS A 36 33.29 9.50 -49.02
N ARG A 37 33.35 9.44 -47.70
CA ARG A 37 32.58 8.52 -46.85
C ARG A 37 32.45 9.05 -45.42
N VAL A 38 31.42 8.58 -44.72
CA VAL A 38 31.28 8.71 -43.26
C VAL A 38 31.82 7.42 -42.66
N ASP A 39 32.65 7.52 -41.62
CA ASP A 39 33.26 6.38 -40.95
C ASP A 39 32.32 5.85 -39.86
N HIS A 40 32.06 6.68 -38.84
CA HIS A 40 31.11 6.41 -37.76
C HIS A 40 30.57 7.73 -37.20
N ILE A 41 29.51 7.62 -36.39
CA ILE A 41 28.93 8.74 -35.66
C ILE A 41 28.88 8.33 -34.19
N ASP A 42 29.55 9.09 -33.34
CA ASP A 42 29.45 8.94 -31.89
C ASP A 42 28.25 9.74 -31.39
N VAL A 43 27.42 9.13 -30.55
CA VAL A 43 26.18 9.73 -30.07
C VAL A 43 26.03 9.58 -28.56
N SER A 44 25.41 10.57 -27.93
CA SER A 44 25.01 10.52 -26.52
C SER A 44 23.75 11.35 -26.31
N VAL A 45 22.86 10.88 -25.44
CA VAL A 45 21.70 11.66 -25.00
C VAL A 45 22.09 12.48 -23.78
N ARG A 46 21.70 13.76 -23.76
CA ARG A 46 21.90 14.70 -22.67
C ARG A 46 20.58 15.35 -22.28
N ASP A 47 20.53 15.87 -21.06
CA ASP A 47 19.45 16.73 -20.56
C ASP A 47 18.06 16.11 -20.77
N LEU A 48 17.96 14.79 -20.54
CA LEU A 48 16.73 14.04 -20.71
C LEU A 48 15.78 14.35 -19.55
N GLU A 49 14.63 14.94 -19.87
CA GLU A 49 13.61 15.38 -18.93
C GLU A 49 12.25 14.81 -19.32
N ALA A 50 11.37 14.63 -18.33
CA ALA A 50 10.01 14.15 -18.56
C ALA A 50 9.01 14.93 -17.69
N GLU A 51 7.93 15.39 -18.33
CA GLU A 51 6.83 16.06 -17.67
C GLU A 51 5.51 15.28 -17.85
N PRO A 52 4.81 14.92 -16.76
CA PRO A 52 3.53 14.23 -16.86
C PRO A 52 2.42 15.19 -17.31
N VAL A 53 1.67 14.80 -18.33
CA VAL A 53 0.47 15.51 -18.77
C VAL A 53 -0.75 14.95 -18.04
N TYR A 54 -1.28 15.75 -17.11
CA TYR A 54 -2.45 15.38 -16.34
C TYR A 54 -3.73 15.65 -17.13
N THR A 55 -4.53 14.60 -17.33
CA THR A 55 -5.88 14.74 -17.90
C THR A 55 -6.92 14.68 -16.80
N HIS A 56 -7.87 15.61 -16.81
CA HIS A 56 -9.07 15.48 -16.00
C HIS A 56 -9.99 14.44 -16.63
N PRO A 57 -10.62 13.54 -15.84
CA PRO A 57 -11.76 12.80 -16.35
C PRO A 57 -12.84 13.81 -16.76
N THR A 58 -13.26 13.75 -18.02
CA THR A 58 -14.41 14.51 -18.50
C THR A 58 -15.65 14.02 -17.76
N SER A 59 -16.10 14.75 -16.73
CA SER A 59 -17.44 14.52 -16.20
C SER A 59 -18.45 14.89 -17.29
N LYS A 60 -19.56 14.14 -17.40
CA LYS A 60 -20.67 14.40 -18.33
C LYS A 60 -21.32 15.79 -18.20
N HIS A 61 -20.82 16.65 -17.31
CA HIS A 61 -21.39 17.96 -16.98
C HIS A 61 -20.42 19.15 -17.05
N GLY A 62 -19.21 19.01 -17.62
CA GLY A 62 -18.40 20.15 -18.09
C GLY A 62 -17.93 21.16 -17.02
N LYS A 63 -17.99 20.83 -15.72
CA LYS A 63 -17.38 21.63 -14.66
C LYS A 63 -16.05 21.01 -14.26
N GLY A 64 -14.94 21.65 -14.67
CA GLY A 64 -13.59 21.30 -14.20
C GLY A 64 -13.46 21.59 -12.70
N CYS A 65 -12.79 20.69 -11.97
CA CYS A 65 -12.49 20.92 -10.57
C CYS A 65 -11.13 21.58 -10.42
N PHE A 66 -11.12 22.80 -9.88
CA PHE A 66 -9.92 23.50 -9.46
C PHE A 66 -9.81 23.40 -7.94
N SER A 67 -8.88 22.61 -7.41
CA SER A 67 -8.51 22.72 -5.99
C SER A 67 -7.14 23.38 -5.86
N PRO A 68 -7.07 24.60 -5.31
CA PRO A 68 -5.81 25.25 -5.01
C PRO A 68 -5.53 25.23 -3.51
N LYS A 69 -5.48 24.08 -2.80
CA LYS A 69 -4.87 23.99 -1.45
C LYS A 69 -4.24 22.63 -1.14
N ALA A 70 -3.12 22.68 -0.42
CA ALA A 70 -2.26 21.55 -0.03
C ALA A 70 -2.78 20.70 1.15
N THR A 71 -3.98 21.00 1.68
CA THR A 71 -4.59 20.26 2.80
C THR A 71 -6.04 19.94 2.46
N VAL A 72 -6.41 18.65 2.53
CA VAL A 72 -7.78 18.16 2.30
C VAL A 72 -8.51 18.10 3.64
N HIS A 73 -9.61 18.84 3.78
CA HIS A 73 -10.49 18.77 4.94
C HIS A 73 -11.65 17.80 4.69
N PHE A 74 -12.20 17.22 5.76
CA PHE A 74 -13.42 16.42 5.71
C PHE A 74 -14.58 17.27 5.17
N GLY A 75 -15.12 16.89 4.01
CA GLY A 75 -16.20 17.63 3.32
C GLY A 75 -15.74 18.45 2.11
N ASP A 76 -14.44 18.53 1.83
CA ASP A 76 -13.96 19.11 0.56
C ASP A 76 -14.45 18.26 -0.62
N PRO A 77 -14.86 18.88 -1.75
CA PRO A 77 -15.23 18.14 -2.94
C PRO A 77 -14.06 17.26 -3.37
N LYS A 78 -14.25 15.94 -3.26
CA LYS A 78 -13.32 14.93 -3.78
C LYS A 78 -13.30 15.06 -5.29
N CYS A 79 -12.24 15.67 -5.79
CA CYS A 79 -11.98 15.76 -7.21
C CYS A 79 -11.06 14.60 -7.57
N ASP A 80 -11.66 13.42 -7.60
CA ASP A 80 -11.07 12.23 -8.19
C ASP A 80 -11.16 12.47 -9.73
N GLU A 81 -10.12 12.43 -10.57
CA GLU A 81 -8.85 11.67 -10.54
C GLU A 81 -7.75 12.45 -11.30
N ARG A 82 -6.49 12.35 -10.84
CA ARG A 82 -5.29 12.91 -11.48
C ARG A 82 -4.63 11.81 -12.29
N GLN A 83 -5.10 11.63 -13.53
CA GLN A 83 -4.64 10.56 -14.39
C GLN A 83 -3.54 11.08 -15.32
N ILE A 84 -2.43 10.35 -15.37
CA ILE A 84 -1.37 10.55 -16.35
C ILE A 84 -1.65 9.57 -17.48
N LYS A 85 -1.89 10.12 -18.68
CA LYS A 85 -2.04 9.31 -19.90
C LYS A 85 -0.87 9.52 -20.85
N THR A 86 -0.33 10.74 -20.87
CA THR A 86 0.73 11.14 -21.77
C THR A 86 1.84 11.77 -20.95
N ILE A 87 3.08 11.52 -21.35
CA ILE A 87 4.29 12.13 -20.77
C ILE A 87 5.00 12.85 -21.91
N GLU A 88 5.32 14.12 -21.72
CA GLU A 88 6.17 14.87 -22.63
C GLU A 88 7.63 14.59 -22.26
N VAL A 89 8.40 14.03 -23.18
CA VAL A 89 9.81 13.73 -22.99
C VAL A 89 10.62 14.67 -23.88
N SER A 90 11.64 15.29 -23.31
CA SER A 90 12.55 16.20 -24.01
C SER A 90 14.01 15.86 -23.71
N GLY A 91 14.90 16.23 -24.62
CA GLY A 91 16.34 16.13 -24.41
C GLY A 91 17.14 16.56 -25.62
N THR A 92 18.47 16.41 -25.53
CA THR A 92 19.40 16.79 -26.59
C THR A 92 20.25 15.60 -27.00
N ILE A 93 20.23 15.27 -28.29
CA ILE A 93 21.15 14.31 -28.89
C ILE A 93 22.43 15.05 -29.26
N HIS A 94 23.49 14.82 -28.50
CA HIS A 94 24.83 15.29 -28.83
C HIS A 94 25.54 14.26 -29.70
N LYS A 95 26.08 14.69 -30.84
CA LYS A 95 26.77 13.81 -31.77
C LYS A 95 28.07 14.38 -32.32
N GLN A 96 28.98 13.47 -32.68
CA GLN A 96 30.23 13.74 -33.40
C GLN A 96 30.28 12.86 -34.64
N ILE A 97 30.32 13.49 -35.82
CA ILE A 97 30.33 12.80 -37.10
C ILE A 97 31.78 12.74 -37.59
N TYR A 98 32.33 11.53 -37.73
CA TYR A 98 33.67 11.31 -38.28
C TYR A 98 33.59 10.93 -39.76
N TYR A 99 34.30 11.67 -40.62
CA TYR A 99 34.24 11.46 -42.07
C TYR A 99 35.58 11.70 -42.75
N VAL A 100 35.70 11.17 -43.97
CA VAL A 100 36.88 11.35 -44.82
C VAL A 100 36.52 12.30 -45.97
N ASP A 101 37.30 13.37 -46.13
CA ASP A 101 37.10 14.35 -47.21
C ASP A 101 37.54 13.80 -48.59
N ARG A 102 37.55 14.65 -49.62
CA ARG A 102 38.04 14.29 -50.96
C ARG A 102 39.55 14.14 -51.07
N ASN A 103 40.31 14.67 -50.11
CA ASN A 103 41.76 14.65 -50.07
C ASN A 103 42.30 13.54 -49.15
N ASP A 104 41.43 12.63 -48.70
CA ASP A 104 41.71 11.54 -47.76
C ASP A 104 42.14 12.01 -46.34
N ASN A 105 41.74 13.22 -45.94
CA ASN A 105 41.86 13.70 -44.56
C ASN A 105 40.71 13.19 -43.69
N VAL A 106 41.01 12.84 -42.45
CA VAL A 106 40.01 12.50 -41.43
C VAL A 106 39.59 13.78 -40.71
N LEU A 107 38.30 14.10 -40.77
CA LEU A 107 37.68 15.26 -40.15
C LEU A 107 36.56 14.82 -39.22
N HIS A 108 36.16 15.73 -38.32
CA HIS A 108 34.99 15.53 -37.47
C HIS A 108 34.16 16.82 -37.38
N MET A 109 32.87 16.66 -37.15
CA MET A 109 31.94 17.77 -36.93
C MET A 109 30.97 17.42 -35.80
N GLY A 110 30.82 18.34 -34.85
CA GLY A 110 29.85 18.22 -33.76
C GLY A 110 28.50 18.82 -34.15
N GLU A 111 27.42 18.24 -33.64
CA GLU A 111 26.07 18.76 -33.78
C GLU A 111 25.23 18.36 -32.58
N ASP A 112 24.31 19.24 -32.18
CA ASP A 112 23.34 19.01 -31.12
C ASP A 112 21.93 19.08 -31.74
N ILE A 113 21.09 18.10 -31.41
CA ILE A 113 19.70 18.05 -31.87
C ILE A 113 18.78 17.94 -30.67
N ASP A 114 18.02 18.99 -30.42
CA ASP A 114 16.97 18.97 -29.41
C ASP A 114 15.75 18.21 -29.95
N PHE A 115 15.14 17.39 -29.10
CA PHE A 115 13.89 16.70 -29.41
C PHE A 115 12.88 16.87 -28.27
N VAL A 116 11.60 16.84 -28.63
CA VAL A 116 10.47 16.80 -27.72
C VAL A 116 9.43 15.86 -28.33
N GLU A 117 9.00 14.84 -27.58
CA GLU A 117 8.04 13.85 -28.04
C GLU A 117 6.99 13.59 -26.95
N SER A 118 5.73 13.42 -27.37
CA SER A 118 4.64 13.01 -26.47
C SER A 118 4.50 11.49 -26.48
N VAL A 119 4.75 10.88 -25.33
CA VAL A 119 4.67 9.43 -25.13
C VAL A 119 3.35 9.09 -24.47
N ASP A 120 2.50 8.34 -25.17
CA ASP A 120 1.28 7.78 -24.59
C ASP A 120 1.59 6.52 -23.78
N LEU A 121 1.01 6.45 -22.58
CA LEU A 121 1.12 5.30 -21.70
C LEU A 121 0.18 4.17 -22.14
N ASP A 122 0.66 2.92 -22.08
CA ASP A 122 -0.11 1.71 -22.38
C ASP A 122 -1.38 1.62 -21.53
N HIS A 123 -1.23 1.99 -20.27
CA HIS A 123 -2.30 2.10 -19.30
C HIS A 123 -2.22 3.46 -18.59
N PRO A 124 -3.36 4.17 -18.46
CA PRO A 124 -3.36 5.40 -17.69
C PRO A 124 -2.97 5.16 -16.23
N VAL A 125 -2.08 5.99 -15.70
CA VAL A 125 -1.58 5.89 -14.32
C VAL A 125 -2.36 6.84 -13.43
N ILE A 126 -2.88 6.33 -12.32
CA ILE A 126 -3.61 7.11 -11.33
C ILE A 126 -2.66 7.47 -10.20
N VAL A 127 -2.51 8.77 -9.93
CA VAL A 127 -1.69 9.27 -8.82
C VAL A 127 -2.54 9.95 -7.75
N ARG A 128 -2.15 9.85 -6.48
CA ARG A 128 -2.88 10.51 -5.38
C ARG A 128 -2.50 11.98 -5.31
N ASN A 129 -1.22 12.29 -5.41
CA ASN A 129 -0.69 13.65 -5.37
C ASN A 129 0.22 14.00 -6.56
N LYS A 130 -0.28 14.86 -7.47
CA LYS A 130 0.49 15.34 -8.63
C LYS A 130 1.80 16.03 -8.27
N ASP A 131 1.85 16.69 -7.10
CA ASP A 131 3.02 17.47 -6.68
C ASP A 131 4.12 16.55 -6.10
N ASN A 132 3.84 15.25 -5.96
CA ASN A 132 4.75 14.23 -5.44
C ASN A 132 5.15 13.21 -6.51
N VAL A 133 4.89 13.49 -7.79
CA VAL A 133 5.25 12.61 -8.90
C VAL A 133 6.64 12.97 -9.40
N GLU A 134 7.48 11.95 -9.58
CA GLU A 134 8.81 12.02 -10.16
C GLU A 134 8.92 10.97 -11.26
N ILE A 135 9.60 11.30 -12.37
CA ILE A 135 9.81 10.38 -13.48
C ILE A 135 11.31 10.14 -13.60
N ASP A 136 11.67 8.86 -13.68
CA ASP A 136 13.04 8.41 -13.76
C ASP A 136 13.27 7.61 -15.05
N PHE A 137 14.44 7.77 -15.64
CA PHE A 137 14.83 7.11 -16.88
C PHE A 137 15.83 5.99 -16.59
N ARG A 138 15.51 4.77 -17.02
CA ARG A 138 16.37 3.59 -16.86
C ARG A 138 16.74 3.02 -18.22
N ASN A 139 17.92 2.39 -18.30
CA ASN A 139 18.40 1.72 -19.51
C ASN A 139 18.35 2.63 -20.75
N VAL A 140 18.82 3.88 -20.60
CA VAL A 140 18.89 4.83 -21.72
C VAL A 140 19.95 4.35 -22.70
N ASP A 141 19.54 4.08 -23.93
CA ASP A 141 20.38 3.64 -25.02
C ASP A 141 20.02 4.39 -26.31
N ILE A 142 20.97 4.54 -27.21
CA ILE A 142 20.79 5.27 -28.46
C ILE A 142 21.54 4.59 -29.60
N ASP A 143 20.83 4.37 -30.71
CA ASP A 143 21.42 3.90 -31.98
C ASP A 143 21.23 4.98 -33.05
N VAL A 144 22.21 5.12 -33.94
CA VAL A 144 22.10 6.03 -35.09
C VAL A 144 22.35 5.30 -36.40
N SER A 145 21.34 5.32 -37.25
CA SER A 145 21.42 4.83 -38.61
C SER A 145 21.61 6.00 -39.56
N PHE A 146 22.59 5.92 -40.47
CA PHE A 146 22.90 7.02 -41.38
C PHE A 146 23.14 6.60 -42.84
N ASN A 147 22.90 7.53 -43.76
CA ASN A 147 23.16 7.37 -45.18
C ASN A 147 23.69 8.67 -45.80
N LEU A 148 24.86 8.58 -46.46
CA LEU A 148 25.43 9.69 -47.23
C LEU A 148 24.69 9.82 -48.58
N ARG A 149 23.59 10.57 -48.59
CA ARG A 149 22.75 10.79 -49.78
C ARG A 149 23.48 11.58 -50.88
N ARG A 150 24.33 12.53 -50.47
CA ARG A 150 25.21 13.33 -51.34
C ARG A 150 26.54 13.55 -50.63
N PRO A 151 27.63 13.89 -51.34
CA PRO A 151 28.92 14.15 -50.71
C PRO A 151 28.91 15.19 -49.58
N THR A 152 27.89 16.06 -49.50
CA THR A 152 27.75 17.06 -48.43
C THR A 152 26.49 16.88 -47.57
N ARG A 153 25.71 15.80 -47.76
CA ARG A 153 24.42 15.64 -47.07
C ARG A 153 24.23 14.23 -46.54
N ILE A 154 24.13 14.12 -45.23
CA ILE A 154 23.89 12.87 -44.50
C ILE A 154 22.45 12.90 -44.00
N HIS A 155 21.70 11.85 -44.31
CA HIS A 155 20.39 11.57 -43.69
C HIS A 155 20.61 10.61 -42.53
N GLN A 156 20.06 10.92 -41.36
CA GLN A 156 20.30 10.22 -40.11
C GLN A 156 18.96 9.98 -39.40
N VAL A 157 18.82 8.82 -38.80
CA VAL A 157 17.72 8.50 -37.89
C VAL A 157 18.33 8.00 -36.60
N ALA A 158 18.14 8.74 -35.51
CA ALA A 158 18.56 8.33 -34.19
C ALA A 158 17.36 7.70 -33.46
N ASN A 159 17.52 6.47 -32.99
CA ASN A 159 16.55 5.77 -32.17
C ASN A 159 16.99 5.85 -30.71
N VAL A 160 16.24 6.58 -29.90
CA VAL A 160 16.48 6.72 -28.45
C VAL A 160 15.54 5.77 -27.73
N SER A 161 16.08 4.85 -26.95
CA SER A 161 15.32 3.86 -26.18
C SER A 161 15.58 4.00 -24.68
N PHE A 162 14.54 3.91 -23.87
CA PHE A 162 14.64 3.95 -22.41
C PHE A 162 13.42 3.32 -21.75
N THR A 163 13.54 3.03 -20.46
CA THR A 163 12.44 2.64 -19.58
C THR A 163 12.04 3.83 -18.71
N LEU A 164 10.82 4.31 -18.87
CA LEU A 164 10.19 5.28 -17.98
C LEU A 164 9.74 4.59 -16.70
N LYS A 165 10.11 5.13 -15.54
CA LYS A 165 9.53 4.76 -14.24
C LYS A 165 8.85 5.98 -13.63
N ILE A 166 7.55 5.86 -13.39
CA ILE A 166 6.73 6.90 -12.77
C ILE A 166 6.65 6.56 -11.29
N ILE A 167 7.11 7.48 -10.44
CA ILE A 167 7.26 7.29 -9.00
C ILE A 167 6.41 8.32 -8.27
N GLU A 168 5.61 7.88 -7.31
CA GLU A 168 4.89 8.75 -6.39
C GLU A 168 5.53 8.70 -5.00
N GLN A 169 5.93 9.86 -4.47
CA GLN A 169 6.48 9.99 -3.12
C GLN A 169 5.34 9.94 -2.09
N MET A 170 5.24 8.82 -1.39
CA MET A 170 4.23 8.59 -0.36
C MET A 170 4.80 8.81 1.05
N GLN A 171 3.97 9.33 1.96
CA GLN A 171 4.30 9.50 3.36
C GLN A 171 3.42 8.59 4.21
N LEU A 172 4.03 7.81 5.08
CA LEU A 172 3.32 6.94 6.03
C LEU A 172 3.95 7.06 7.41
N TYR A 173 3.12 6.96 8.43
CA TYR A 173 3.57 6.78 9.80
C TYR A 173 3.87 5.31 10.03
N VAL A 174 5.08 5.03 10.51
CA VAL A 174 5.50 3.68 10.92
C VAL A 174 5.91 3.68 12.38
N ASN A 175 5.61 2.59 13.07
CA ASN A 175 6.17 2.32 14.39
C ASN A 175 7.55 1.68 14.19
N ILE A 176 8.59 2.34 14.70
CA ILE A 176 9.95 1.80 14.70
C ILE A 176 10.42 1.52 16.13
N PHE A 177 11.27 0.49 16.26
CA PHE A 177 11.96 0.11 17.49
C PHE A 177 13.41 0.64 17.42
N PRO A 178 13.74 1.74 18.13
CA PRO A 178 15.04 2.40 17.97
C PRO A 178 16.25 1.62 18.50
N ASP A 179 16.05 0.63 19.38
CA ASP A 179 17.12 -0.10 20.08
C ASP A 179 17.35 -1.56 19.60
N GLY A 180 16.81 -1.95 18.45
CA GLY A 180 17.02 -3.28 17.85
C GLY A 180 15.74 -4.11 17.67
N CYS A 181 15.89 -5.35 17.17
CA CYS A 181 14.79 -6.25 16.80
C CYS A 181 14.08 -6.91 17.99
N GLU A 182 14.48 -6.63 19.22
CA GLU A 182 13.74 -7.09 20.40
C GLU A 182 12.54 -6.15 20.59
N PRO A 183 11.29 -6.66 20.47
CA PRO A 183 10.11 -5.84 20.63
C PRO A 183 10.08 -5.30 22.06
N THR A 184 10.33 -4.00 22.22
CA THR A 184 10.17 -3.30 23.51
C THR A 184 8.71 -2.99 23.84
N ALA A 185 7.82 -3.24 22.88
CA ALA A 185 6.38 -3.08 23.02
C ALA A 185 5.64 -4.23 22.34
N THR A 186 4.49 -4.60 22.91
CA THR A 186 3.56 -5.55 22.28
C THR A 186 2.86 -4.84 21.14
N LEU A 187 3.00 -5.34 19.90
CA LEU A 187 2.33 -4.76 18.73
C LEU A 187 0.80 -4.79 18.89
N GLY A 188 0.29 -5.87 19.49
CA GLY A 188 -1.11 -6.00 19.81
C GLY A 188 -2.01 -6.15 18.60
N ILE A 189 -3.30 -5.88 18.80
CA ILE A 189 -4.29 -5.60 17.75
C ILE A 189 -5.10 -4.39 18.19
N GLU A 190 -5.41 -3.49 17.27
CA GLU A 190 -6.23 -2.31 17.54
C GLU A 190 -7.44 -2.31 16.60
N ASP A 191 -8.61 -2.02 17.18
CA ASP A 191 -9.86 -1.73 16.47
C ASP A 191 -10.20 -2.77 15.40
N VAL A 192 -10.18 -4.05 15.77
CA VAL A 192 -10.67 -5.11 14.89
C VAL A 192 -12.20 -5.02 14.82
N THR A 193 -12.69 -4.42 13.75
CA THR A 193 -14.12 -4.18 13.44
C THR A 193 -14.81 -5.35 12.75
N PHE A 194 -14.11 -6.44 12.44
CA PHE A 194 -14.66 -7.61 11.74
C PHE A 194 -15.37 -7.31 10.40
N GLU A 195 -14.81 -6.44 9.56
CA GLU A 195 -15.39 -6.12 8.23
C GLU A 195 -14.96 -7.07 7.10
N ASP A 196 -14.02 -7.98 7.36
CA ASP A 196 -13.48 -8.91 6.35
C ASP A 196 -13.59 -10.36 6.82
N TRP A 197 -14.11 -11.24 5.95
CA TRP A 197 -14.53 -12.60 6.29
C TRP A 197 -14.16 -13.62 5.21
N THR A 198 -13.67 -14.78 5.67
CA THR A 198 -13.50 -15.97 4.83
C THR A 198 -14.51 -17.03 5.27
N GLY A 199 -15.65 -17.11 4.59
CA GLY A 199 -16.76 -17.96 5.01
C GLY A 199 -17.39 -17.47 6.31
N ASN A 200 -17.37 -18.30 7.35
CA ASN A 200 -17.97 -18.00 8.67
C ASN A 200 -16.95 -17.52 9.71
N LEU A 201 -15.71 -17.24 9.30
CA LEU A 201 -14.66 -16.75 10.19
C LEU A 201 -14.13 -15.39 9.71
N PRO A 202 -13.89 -14.44 10.63
CA PRO A 202 -13.20 -13.21 10.27
C PRO A 202 -11.78 -13.50 9.77
N THR A 203 -11.30 -12.74 8.79
CA THR A 203 -9.95 -12.91 8.25
C THR A 203 -8.90 -12.78 9.37
N GLY A 204 -8.02 -13.77 9.51
CA GLY A 204 -6.98 -13.81 10.54
C GLY A 204 -7.45 -14.28 11.93
N TRP A 205 -8.68 -14.81 12.03
CA TRP A 205 -9.22 -15.45 13.23
C TRP A 205 -9.57 -16.90 12.98
N GLU A 206 -9.49 -17.71 14.04
CA GLU A 206 -9.89 -19.11 14.05
C GLU A 206 -11.04 -19.29 15.04
N GLY A 207 -11.85 -20.33 14.82
CA GLY A 207 -12.97 -20.58 15.72
C GLY A 207 -13.98 -21.59 15.20
N THR A 208 -14.97 -21.88 16.03
CA THR A 208 -16.11 -22.73 15.68
C THR A 208 -17.42 -22.10 16.14
N ASN A 209 -18.50 -22.41 15.39
CA ASN A 209 -19.85 -21.90 15.67
C ASN A 209 -19.93 -20.35 15.74
N VAL A 210 -19.12 -19.71 14.90
CA VAL A 210 -19.10 -18.27 14.64
C VAL A 210 -19.79 -17.99 13.30
N ALA A 211 -20.38 -16.80 13.14
CA ALA A 211 -20.87 -16.33 11.84
C ALA A 211 -20.85 -14.78 11.77
N PRO A 212 -20.79 -14.20 10.56
CA PRO A 212 -20.95 -12.76 10.39
C PRO A 212 -22.38 -12.32 10.75
N TYR A 213 -22.50 -11.15 11.38
CA TYR A 213 -23.79 -10.52 11.68
C TYR A 213 -23.79 -9.05 11.26
N PRO A 214 -24.74 -8.58 10.45
CA PRO A 214 -24.66 -7.27 9.78
C PRO A 214 -25.01 -6.07 10.68
N ASP A 215 -25.67 -6.27 11.83
CA ASP A 215 -25.94 -5.17 12.79
C ASP A 215 -24.95 -5.22 13.96
N GLY A 216 -23.68 -5.10 13.61
CA GLY A 216 -22.59 -4.82 14.52
C GLY A 216 -22.60 -3.39 15.05
N ARG A 217 -21.57 -3.03 15.79
CA ARG A 217 -21.36 -1.68 16.31
C ARG A 217 -20.74 -0.78 15.24
N THR A 218 -19.79 -1.30 14.46
CA THR A 218 -19.07 -0.57 13.41
C THR A 218 -19.19 -1.24 12.03
N GLY A 219 -20.34 -1.86 11.76
CA GLY A 219 -20.60 -2.60 10.52
C GLY A 219 -21.00 -4.03 10.86
N MET A 220 -20.20 -5.01 10.44
CA MET A 220 -20.37 -6.40 10.81
C MET A 220 -19.84 -6.68 12.22
N ALA A 221 -20.43 -7.66 12.90
CA ALA A 221 -19.92 -8.18 14.16
C ALA A 221 -19.75 -9.70 14.09
N ALA A 222 -18.87 -10.23 14.94
CA ALA A 222 -18.69 -11.66 15.09
C ALA A 222 -19.75 -12.23 16.04
N MET A 223 -20.64 -13.07 15.50
CA MET A 223 -21.67 -13.76 16.29
C MET A 223 -21.18 -15.12 16.76
N LEU A 224 -20.90 -15.24 18.06
CA LEU A 224 -20.63 -16.52 18.72
C LEU A 224 -21.96 -17.17 19.14
N GLY A 225 -22.11 -18.46 18.88
CA GLY A 225 -23.37 -19.16 19.09
C GLY A 225 -24.30 -19.05 17.87
N ALA A 226 -23.74 -19.18 16.66
CA ALA A 226 -24.53 -19.22 15.43
C ALA A 226 -25.64 -20.30 15.53
N CYS A 227 -25.30 -21.44 16.12
CA CYS A 227 -26.20 -22.40 16.76
C CYS A 227 -26.22 -22.12 18.28
N PRO A 228 -27.31 -21.55 18.85
CA PRO A 228 -27.35 -21.08 20.24
C PRO A 228 -27.16 -22.16 21.31
N THR A 229 -27.45 -23.42 20.99
CA THR A 229 -27.36 -24.55 21.93
C THR A 229 -26.01 -25.26 21.91
N LEU A 230 -25.08 -24.82 21.06
CA LEU A 230 -23.73 -25.36 20.95
C LEU A 230 -22.69 -24.34 21.42
N GLY A 231 -21.61 -24.84 22.02
CA GLY A 231 -20.46 -23.99 22.35
C GLY A 231 -19.90 -23.30 21.10
N ALA A 232 -19.25 -22.15 21.30
CA ALA A 232 -18.52 -21.46 20.24
C ALA A 232 -17.20 -20.93 20.80
N ASP A 233 -16.22 -20.80 19.93
CA ASP A 233 -14.92 -20.20 20.23
C ASP A 233 -14.49 -19.31 19.07
N LEU A 234 -13.84 -18.20 19.40
CA LEU A 234 -13.21 -17.29 18.46
C LEU A 234 -11.89 -16.84 19.06
N PHE A 235 -10.78 -17.14 18.39
CA PHE A 235 -9.46 -16.84 18.92
C PHE A 235 -8.48 -16.40 17.84
N ARG A 236 -7.43 -15.73 18.30
CA ARG A 236 -6.31 -15.29 17.47
C ARG A 236 -5.02 -15.33 18.26
N ARG A 237 -3.96 -15.78 17.60
CA ARG A 237 -2.59 -15.65 18.11
C ARG A 237 -2.06 -14.26 17.79
N VAL A 238 -1.46 -13.61 18.79
CA VAL A 238 -0.81 -12.31 18.69
C VAL A 238 0.65 -12.49 19.06
N GLU A 239 1.53 -12.03 18.18
CA GLU A 239 2.98 -11.99 18.39
C GLU A 239 3.58 -10.79 17.63
N PRO A 240 4.62 -10.14 18.17
CA PRO A 240 5.26 -10.42 19.45
C PRO A 240 4.51 -9.84 20.67
N VAL A 241 4.69 -10.48 21.83
CA VAL A 241 4.18 -10.04 23.15
C VAL A 241 5.34 -9.90 24.13
N VAL A 242 5.39 -8.76 24.83
CA VAL A 242 6.47 -8.42 25.77
C VAL A 242 6.23 -9.04 27.13
N ALA A 243 7.15 -9.87 27.61
CA ALA A 243 7.12 -10.45 28.95
C ALA A 243 7.24 -9.41 30.07
N GLY A 244 6.64 -9.68 31.24
CA GLY A 244 6.71 -8.83 32.42
C GLY A 244 5.85 -7.56 32.36
N ALA A 245 5.16 -7.32 31.25
CA ALA A 245 4.23 -6.21 31.08
C ALA A 245 2.78 -6.63 31.40
N THR A 246 1.94 -5.66 31.76
CA THR A 246 0.49 -5.87 31.86
C THR A 246 -0.15 -5.64 30.50
N HIS A 247 -0.98 -6.58 30.07
CA HIS A 247 -1.75 -6.48 28.84
C HIS A 247 -3.23 -6.38 29.13
N SER A 248 -3.96 -5.75 28.22
CA SER A 248 -5.41 -5.61 28.27
C SER A 248 -6.03 -6.05 26.96
N LEU A 249 -7.07 -6.88 27.05
CA LEU A 249 -7.99 -7.25 25.98
C LEU A 249 -9.31 -6.51 26.22
N SER A 250 -9.64 -5.58 25.35
CA SER A 250 -10.89 -4.82 25.37
C SER A 250 -11.73 -5.17 24.15
N PHE A 251 -13.04 -5.24 24.32
CA PHE A 251 -13.97 -5.60 23.24
C PHE A 251 -15.35 -5.06 23.55
N TRP A 252 -16.16 -4.87 22.52
CA TRP A 252 -17.57 -4.55 22.65
C TRP A 252 -18.40 -5.81 22.47
N ALA A 253 -19.37 -6.02 23.38
CA ALA A 253 -20.28 -7.15 23.27
C ALA A 253 -21.74 -6.76 23.45
N ARG A 254 -22.62 -7.49 22.76
CA ARG A 254 -24.09 -7.39 22.88
C ARG A 254 -24.70 -8.79 22.81
N SER A 255 -25.70 -9.05 23.65
CA SER A 255 -26.48 -10.27 23.58
C SER A 255 -27.46 -10.20 22.40
N LEU A 256 -27.59 -11.28 21.63
CA LEU A 256 -28.52 -11.39 20.51
C LEU A 256 -29.54 -12.49 20.80
N GLN A 257 -30.82 -12.12 20.88
CA GLN A 257 -31.91 -13.08 21.02
C GLN A 257 -32.28 -13.66 19.65
N LYS A 258 -32.21 -14.99 19.51
CA LYS A 258 -32.58 -15.71 18.28
C LYS A 258 -33.93 -16.42 18.36
N GLY A 259 -34.41 -16.70 19.57
CA GLY A 259 -35.70 -17.34 19.82
C GLY A 259 -36.36 -16.82 21.09
N HIS A 260 -37.49 -17.40 21.47
CA HIS A 260 -38.15 -17.04 22.74
C HIS A 260 -37.33 -17.51 23.95
N ASN A 261 -37.37 -16.73 25.03
CA ASN A 261 -36.62 -16.88 26.28
C ASN A 261 -36.46 -18.35 26.76
N PRO A 262 -35.34 -18.72 27.42
CA PRO A 262 -34.36 -17.83 28.07
C PRO A 262 -32.96 -17.77 27.42
N CYS A 263 -32.29 -16.61 27.56
CA CYS A 263 -30.84 -16.48 27.34
C CYS A 263 -30.08 -17.02 28.55
N ASP A 264 -29.34 -18.11 28.38
CA ASP A 264 -28.56 -18.71 29.47
C ASP A 264 -27.24 -19.25 28.93
N TYR A 265 -26.21 -18.42 29.03
CA TYR A 265 -24.88 -18.70 28.54
C TYR A 265 -23.85 -17.94 29.37
N THR A 266 -22.58 -18.35 29.26
CA THR A 266 -21.43 -17.57 29.68
C THR A 266 -20.52 -17.26 28.50
N LEU A 267 -19.92 -16.08 28.53
CA LEU A 267 -18.84 -15.66 27.63
C LEU A 267 -17.57 -15.53 28.46
N THR A 268 -16.53 -16.30 28.12
CA THR A 268 -15.20 -16.16 28.71
C THR A 268 -14.31 -15.40 27.74
N ALA A 269 -13.78 -14.26 28.15
CA ALA A 269 -12.70 -13.59 27.45
C ALA A 269 -11.38 -13.96 28.14
N GLN A 270 -10.40 -14.46 27.38
CA GLN A 270 -9.13 -14.94 27.91
C GLN A 270 -7.92 -14.43 27.12
N ILE A 271 -6.82 -14.26 27.83
CA ILE A 271 -5.47 -13.99 27.32
C ILE A 271 -4.59 -15.12 27.84
N GLN A 272 -4.14 -16.00 26.96
CA GLN A 272 -3.24 -17.11 27.28
C GLN A 272 -1.83 -16.75 26.81
N TYR A 273 -0.90 -16.56 27.74
CA TYR A 273 0.49 -16.20 27.45
C TYR A 273 1.31 -17.44 27.12
N LEU A 274 2.12 -17.36 26.06
CA LEU A 274 2.85 -18.49 25.49
C LEU A 274 4.35 -18.25 25.44
N ASP A 275 5.13 -19.31 25.67
CA ASP A 275 6.58 -19.35 25.40
C ASP A 275 6.89 -19.57 23.91
N GLU A 276 8.17 -19.56 23.55
CA GLU A 276 8.64 -19.80 22.17
C GLU A 276 8.23 -21.17 21.60
N MET A 277 8.05 -22.16 22.46
CA MET A 277 7.61 -23.51 22.09
C MET A 277 6.07 -23.62 21.98
N GLY A 278 5.34 -22.55 22.29
CA GLY A 278 3.88 -22.51 22.28
C GLY A 278 3.23 -23.07 23.55
N ASN A 279 3.98 -23.31 24.62
CA ASN A 279 3.42 -23.76 25.90
C ASN A 279 2.80 -22.58 26.65
N THR A 280 1.73 -22.86 27.41
CA THR A 280 1.09 -21.85 28.25
C THR A 280 1.90 -21.56 29.50
N LEU A 281 2.32 -20.30 29.66
CA LEU A 281 2.98 -19.79 30.84
C LEU A 281 1.99 -19.20 31.86
N GLY A 282 0.87 -18.65 31.38
CA GLY A 282 -0.14 -18.03 32.23
C GLY A 282 -1.43 -17.73 31.49
N THR A 283 -2.49 -17.44 32.24
CA THR A 283 -3.79 -17.08 31.68
C THR A 283 -4.45 -16.01 32.52
N ALA A 284 -4.85 -14.92 31.87
CA ALA A 284 -5.74 -13.91 32.44
C ALA A 284 -7.12 -14.06 31.78
N GLN A 285 -8.18 -14.20 32.57
CA GLN A 285 -9.51 -14.42 32.02
C GLN A 285 -10.60 -13.81 32.88
N GLN A 286 -11.74 -13.49 32.24
CA GLN A 286 -12.95 -13.10 32.93
C GLN A 286 -14.15 -13.77 32.26
N VAL A 287 -15.11 -14.16 33.10
CA VAL A 287 -16.37 -14.79 32.68
C VAL A 287 -17.50 -13.79 32.86
N PHE A 288 -18.29 -13.61 31.81
CA PHE A 288 -19.47 -12.75 31.76
C PHE A 288 -20.71 -13.61 31.54
N THR A 289 -21.76 -13.41 32.35
CA THR A 289 -23.03 -14.14 32.18
C THR A 289 -23.96 -13.43 31.21
N SER A 290 -24.97 -14.13 30.70
CA SER A 290 -26.00 -13.56 29.84
C SER A 290 -26.74 -12.36 30.46
N GLN A 291 -26.79 -12.25 31.79
CA GLN A 291 -27.40 -11.11 32.49
C GLN A 291 -26.49 -9.88 32.55
N GLN A 292 -25.17 -10.07 32.41
CA GLN A 292 -24.19 -8.97 32.42
C GLN A 292 -24.02 -8.33 31.03
N ILE A 293 -24.37 -9.06 29.96
CA ILE A 293 -24.28 -8.58 28.59
C ILE A 293 -25.67 -8.13 28.10
N ASN A 294 -25.85 -6.83 27.90
CA ASN A 294 -27.15 -6.25 27.53
C ASN A 294 -27.65 -6.72 26.16
N LEU A 295 -28.97 -6.89 26.02
CA LEU A 295 -29.67 -7.15 24.75
C LEU A 295 -29.86 -5.86 23.92
N ASN A 296 -29.99 -4.72 24.59
CA ASN A 296 -30.45 -3.46 23.98
C ASN A 296 -29.31 -2.59 23.43
N GLY A 297 -28.05 -3.02 23.55
CA GLY A 297 -26.92 -2.25 23.05
C GLY A 297 -25.57 -2.88 23.37
N PHE A 298 -24.56 -2.49 22.58
CA PHE A 298 -23.17 -2.89 22.81
C PHE A 298 -22.62 -2.22 24.07
N GLN A 299 -21.88 -2.99 24.87
CA GLN A 299 -21.16 -2.55 26.05
C GLN A 299 -19.70 -2.96 25.96
N GLN A 300 -18.81 -2.13 26.49
CA GLN A 300 -17.38 -2.43 26.49
C GLN A 300 -17.03 -3.30 27.70
N PHE A 301 -16.23 -4.33 27.47
CA PHE A 301 -15.67 -5.22 28.47
C PHE A 301 -14.14 -5.24 28.33
N THR A 302 -13.46 -5.48 29.44
CA THR A 302 -12.00 -5.49 29.50
C THR A 302 -11.51 -6.59 30.43
N VAL A 303 -10.52 -7.34 29.97
CA VAL A 303 -9.74 -8.30 30.75
C VAL A 303 -8.29 -7.87 30.73
N SER A 304 -7.62 -7.88 31.87
CA SER A 304 -6.20 -7.52 31.93
C SER A 304 -5.42 -8.49 32.80
N GLY A 305 -4.15 -8.68 32.49
CA GLY A 305 -3.25 -9.49 33.30
C GLY A 305 -1.78 -9.23 33.01
N PRO A 306 -0.89 -9.58 33.95
CA PRO A 306 0.55 -9.53 33.71
C PRO A 306 0.99 -10.75 32.91
N SER A 307 1.82 -10.53 31.89
CA SER A 307 2.52 -11.58 31.17
C SER A 307 3.67 -12.15 32.00
N PRO A 308 3.78 -13.47 32.16
CA PRO A 308 4.92 -14.11 32.82
C PRO A 308 6.24 -13.88 32.09
N GLU A 309 7.36 -14.05 32.80
CA GLU A 309 8.71 -14.09 32.19
C GLU A 309 8.78 -15.21 31.14
N GLY A 310 9.45 -14.96 30.01
CA GLY A 310 9.54 -15.89 28.89
C GLY A 310 8.36 -15.86 27.92
N THR A 311 7.36 -14.99 28.14
CA THR A 311 6.28 -14.76 27.18
C THR A 311 6.81 -14.17 25.88
N VAL A 312 6.45 -14.74 24.74
CA VAL A 312 6.73 -14.19 23.40
C VAL A 312 5.49 -14.00 22.54
N ALA A 313 4.39 -14.69 22.88
CA ALA A 313 3.12 -14.62 22.17
C ALA A 313 1.94 -14.72 23.15
N ALA A 314 0.74 -14.35 22.69
CA ALA A 314 -0.50 -14.58 23.42
C ALA A 314 -1.60 -15.10 22.49
N ASN A 315 -2.40 -16.05 22.97
CA ASN A 315 -3.67 -16.39 22.36
C ASN A 315 -4.78 -15.61 23.07
N ILE A 316 -5.42 -14.70 22.35
CA ILE A 316 -6.64 -14.04 22.82
C ILE A 316 -7.84 -14.85 22.32
N ALA A 317 -8.82 -15.10 23.19
CA ALA A 317 -9.98 -15.89 22.82
C ALA A 317 -11.27 -15.44 23.52
N PHE A 318 -12.38 -15.68 22.82
CA PHE A 318 -13.74 -15.58 23.31
C PHE A 318 -14.38 -16.96 23.26
N ILE A 319 -14.85 -17.45 24.40
CA ILE A 319 -15.44 -18.78 24.53
C ILE A 319 -16.88 -18.61 25.00
N PHE A 320 -17.82 -19.03 24.17
CA PHE A 320 -19.25 -19.03 24.45
C PHE A 320 -19.68 -20.42 24.90
N ALA A 321 -20.19 -20.52 26.12
CA ALA A 321 -20.69 -21.76 26.71
C ALA A 321 -22.18 -21.62 27.05
N PRO A 322 -23.09 -22.15 26.20
CA PRO A 322 -24.52 -22.08 26.44
C PRO A 322 -25.03 -23.24 27.30
N GLN A 323 -26.18 -23.04 27.95
CA GLN A 323 -27.02 -24.15 28.38
C GLN A 323 -27.68 -24.85 27.19
N SER A 324 -28.10 -26.10 27.36
CA SER A 324 -28.71 -26.90 26.29
C SER A 324 -30.03 -26.33 25.73
N TRP A 325 -30.68 -25.44 26.47
CA TRP A 325 -31.91 -24.73 26.07
C TRP A 325 -31.69 -23.26 25.73
N ASN A 326 -30.44 -22.80 25.64
CA ASN A 326 -30.15 -21.41 25.35
C ASN A 326 -30.66 -20.99 23.97
N THR A 327 -31.27 -19.81 23.89
CA THR A 327 -31.84 -19.25 22.65
C THR A 327 -31.15 -17.97 22.19
N CYS A 328 -29.98 -17.67 22.75
CA CYS A 328 -29.26 -16.42 22.51
C CYS A 328 -27.83 -16.66 22.00
N ALA A 329 -27.28 -15.66 21.33
CA ALA A 329 -25.91 -15.61 20.85
C ALA A 329 -25.23 -14.37 21.44
N VAL A 330 -23.92 -14.24 21.26
CA VAL A 330 -23.18 -13.03 21.61
C VAL A 330 -22.58 -12.43 20.36
N LEU A 331 -22.77 -11.14 20.16
CA LEU A 331 -22.06 -10.34 19.17
C LEU A 331 -20.83 -9.74 19.82
N ILE A 332 -19.67 -9.88 19.18
CA ILE A 332 -18.39 -9.27 19.57
C ILE A 332 -17.96 -8.34 18.45
N ASP A 333 -17.46 -7.16 18.82
CA ASP A 333 -17.00 -6.14 17.88
C ASP A 333 -15.92 -5.23 18.50
N ASP A 334 -15.23 -4.44 17.68
CA ASP A 334 -14.22 -3.46 18.06
C ASP A 334 -13.21 -4.03 19.09
N VAL A 335 -12.51 -5.10 18.71
CA VAL A 335 -11.57 -5.81 19.61
C VAL A 335 -10.18 -5.17 19.56
N SER A 336 -9.63 -4.90 20.74
CA SER A 336 -8.29 -4.37 20.92
C SER A 336 -7.53 -5.16 22.00
N PHE A 337 -6.27 -5.46 21.74
CA PHE A 337 -5.36 -6.11 22.69
C PHE A 337 -4.00 -5.41 22.64
N GLY A 338 -3.46 -5.03 23.79
CA GLY A 338 -2.18 -4.34 23.84
C GLY A 338 -1.61 -4.25 25.25
N GLN A 339 -0.39 -3.74 25.33
CA GLN A 339 0.28 -3.42 26.57
C GLN A 339 -0.30 -2.13 27.18
N VAL A 340 -0.56 -2.13 28.50
CA VAL A 340 -1.13 -1.00 29.24
C VAL A 340 -0.05 -0.14 29.88
#